data_AF-A0A7S2TE44-F1
#
_entry.id   AF-A0A7S2TE44-F1
#
_cell.length_a   1.000
_cell.length_b   1.000
_cell.length_c   1.000
_cell.angle_alpha   90.00
_cell.angle_beta   90.00
_cell.angle_gamma   90.00
#
_symmetry.space_group_name_H-M   'P 1'
#
loop_
_entity.id
_entity.type
_entity.pdbx_description
1 polymer ?
#
loop_
_entity_poly.entity_id
_entity_poly.type
_entity_poly.pdbx_seq_one_letter_code
_entity_poly.pdbx_strand_id
1 'polypeptide(L)'
;KTDCCYTAEGFYQYETEGEGQKKVNVEKVKKTRKEGIRTVEDALKEFEHLLRNEFVGEAYAKKAELRIQAKTGETTRCTCDPFKDVGCGPESNCPNRELQIECTKHTCELQRLKKKCLNNRLRKRKYNLGELRMSGKKGIGMFSLNKKPAGTFIVEYCGEVVTQKECMRRLGYDYIG
;
A
#
# COMPACT_ATOMS: atom_id res chain seq x y z
N LYS A 1 -27.07 -11.07 4.04
CA LYS A 1 -26.29 -9.81 4.01
C LYS A 1 -24.86 -10.20 4.27
N THR A 2 -24.02 -10.23 3.24
CA THR A 2 -22.60 -10.59 3.35
C THR A 2 -21.82 -9.34 3.70
N ASP A 3 -21.45 -9.21 4.97
CA ASP A 3 -20.61 -8.11 5.46
C ASP A 3 -19.15 -8.36 5.04
N CYS A 4 -18.77 -7.82 3.88
CA CYS A 4 -17.40 -7.85 3.37
C CYS A 4 -16.54 -6.77 4.07
N CYS A 5 -16.07 -7.03 5.30
CA CYS A 5 -15.17 -6.11 6.00
C CYS A 5 -13.70 -6.40 5.65
N TYR A 6 -12.96 -5.44 5.07
CA TYR A 6 -11.50 -5.51 4.96
C TYR A 6 -10.91 -4.98 6.27
N THR A 7 -10.38 -5.87 7.09
CA THR A 7 -9.67 -5.49 8.32
C THR A 7 -8.19 -5.87 8.22
N ALA A 8 -7.35 -5.15 8.97
CA ALA A 8 -5.89 -5.37 8.99
C ALA A 8 -5.48 -6.75 9.53
N GLU A 9 -6.39 -7.49 10.16
CA GLU A 9 -6.16 -8.82 10.76
C GLU A 9 -6.94 -9.93 10.04
N GLY A 10 -7.69 -9.59 9.00
CA GLY A 10 -8.48 -10.50 8.19
C GLY A 10 -8.47 -10.03 6.74
N PHE A 11 -7.30 -10.15 6.10
CA PHE A 11 -7.30 -10.37 4.66
C PHE A 11 -8.08 -11.67 4.45
N TYR A 12 -8.98 -11.71 3.48
CA TYR A 12 -9.59 -12.97 3.05
C TYR A 12 -8.49 -14.06 3.01
N GLN A 13 -8.59 -15.06 3.90
CA GLN A 13 -7.92 -16.33 3.70
C GLN A 13 -8.61 -16.96 2.49
N TYR A 14 -8.14 -16.59 1.29
CA TYR A 14 -8.16 -17.58 0.23
C TYR A 14 -6.96 -18.47 0.52
N GLU A 15 -7.23 -19.69 0.97
CA GLU A 15 -6.31 -20.79 0.74
C GLU A 15 -6.04 -20.79 -0.77
N THR A 16 -4.85 -20.34 -1.17
CA THR A 16 -4.38 -20.58 -2.52
C THR A 16 -3.98 -22.04 -2.57
N GLU A 17 -4.95 -22.93 -2.75
CA GLU A 17 -4.64 -24.24 -3.30
C GLU A 17 -4.13 -24.02 -4.72
N GLY A 18 -2.81 -24.12 -4.88
CA GLY A 18 -2.15 -24.15 -6.17
C GLY A 18 -1.27 -22.93 -6.45
N GLU A 19 0.04 -23.17 -6.48
CA GLU A 19 1.01 -22.37 -7.21
C GLU A 19 0.66 -22.45 -8.71
N GLY A 20 -0.26 -21.60 -9.16
CA GLY A 20 -0.66 -21.50 -10.56
C GLY A 20 -0.92 -20.05 -10.94
N GLN A 21 -0.35 -19.59 -12.05
CA GLN A 21 -0.70 -18.29 -12.64
C GLN A 21 -2.21 -18.23 -12.85
N LYS A 22 -2.89 -17.29 -12.19
CA LYS A 22 -4.31 -17.03 -12.43
C LYS A 22 -4.49 -16.60 -13.89
N LYS A 23 -5.02 -17.49 -14.73
CA LYS A 23 -5.40 -17.16 -16.12
C LYS A 23 -6.68 -16.32 -16.09
N VAL A 24 -6.51 -15.00 -16.11
CA VAL A 24 -7.64 -14.07 -16.22
C VAL A 24 -8.08 -14.00 -17.68
N ASN A 25 -9.36 -14.30 -17.95
CA ASN A 25 -9.94 -14.12 -19.28
C ASN A 25 -10.23 -12.62 -19.52
N VAL A 26 -9.28 -11.94 -20.18
CA VAL A 26 -9.33 -10.49 -20.43
C VAL A 26 -10.59 -10.05 -21.19
N GLU A 27 -11.08 -10.83 -22.14
CA GLU A 27 -12.28 -10.50 -22.92
C GLU A 27 -13.54 -10.54 -22.05
N LYS A 28 -13.67 -11.57 -21.20
CA LYS A 28 -14.76 -11.67 -20.23
C LYS A 28 -14.76 -10.48 -19.26
N VAL A 29 -13.58 -10.08 -18.79
CA VAL A 29 -13.44 -8.91 -17.90
C VAL A 29 -13.85 -7.62 -18.62
N LYS A 30 -13.41 -7.41 -19.87
CA LYS A 30 -13.80 -6.25 -20.67
C LYS A 30 -15.31 -6.20 -20.90
N LYS A 31 -15.92 -7.33 -21.22
CA LYS A 31 -17.37 -7.46 -21.45
C LYS A 31 -18.18 -7.13 -20.19
N THR A 32 -17.87 -7.78 -19.06
CA THR A 32 -18.57 -7.56 -17.79
C THR A 32 -18.42 -6.12 -17.25
N ARG A 33 -17.27 -5.47 -17.48
CA ARG A 33 -17.06 -4.04 -17.19
C ARG A 33 -17.96 -3.15 -18.04
N LYS A 34 -18.03 -3.42 -19.35
CA LYS A 34 -18.86 -2.63 -20.30
C LYS A 34 -20.36 -2.79 -20.00
N GLU A 35 -20.78 -3.99 -19.63
CA GLU A 35 -22.19 -4.32 -19.32
C GLU A 35 -22.61 -3.92 -17.90
N GLY A 36 -21.67 -3.52 -17.03
CA GLY A 36 -21.96 -3.09 -15.66
C GLY A 36 -22.39 -4.21 -14.71
N ILE A 37 -22.17 -5.47 -15.09
CA ILE A 37 -22.58 -6.67 -14.33
C ILE A 37 -21.48 -7.23 -13.42
N ARG A 38 -20.29 -6.59 -13.39
CA ARG A 38 -19.14 -7.07 -12.63
C ARG A 38 -19.35 -6.94 -11.12
N THR A 39 -19.15 -8.04 -10.38
CA THR A 39 -19.27 -8.09 -8.92
C THR A 39 -17.95 -7.84 -8.20
N VAL A 40 -17.98 -7.68 -6.87
CA VAL A 40 -16.77 -7.59 -6.03
C VAL A 40 -16.01 -8.91 -6.04
N GLU A 41 -16.72 -10.02 -6.03
CA GLU A 41 -16.18 -11.38 -6.05
C GLU A 41 -15.47 -11.68 -7.37
N ASP A 42 -16.04 -11.24 -8.51
CA ASP A 42 -15.37 -11.33 -9.80
C ASP A 42 -14.09 -10.50 -9.80
N ALA A 43 -14.17 -9.27 -9.28
CA ALA A 43 -13.03 -8.38 -9.22
C ALA A 43 -11.85 -8.97 -8.46
N LEU A 44 -12.09 -9.57 -7.30
CA LEU A 44 -11.06 -10.15 -6.45
C LEU A 44 -10.35 -11.35 -7.08
N LYS A 45 -10.96 -12.01 -8.07
CA LYS A 45 -10.35 -13.11 -8.83
C LYS A 45 -9.44 -12.61 -9.96
N GLU A 46 -9.59 -11.37 -10.39
CA GLU A 46 -8.90 -10.80 -11.56
C GLU A 46 -7.57 -10.11 -11.24
N PHE A 47 -7.24 -9.88 -9.97
CA PHE A 47 -5.99 -9.23 -9.58
C PHE A 47 -5.24 -10.01 -8.51
N GLU A 48 -3.96 -9.70 -8.42
CA GLU A 48 -3.09 -10.15 -7.34
C GLU A 48 -2.92 -9.03 -6.33
N HIS A 49 -3.14 -9.33 -5.06
CA HIS A 49 -2.98 -8.36 -3.99
C HIS A 49 -1.52 -8.31 -3.53
N LEU A 50 -0.84 -7.22 -3.88
CA LEU A 50 0.56 -7.00 -3.52
C LEU A 50 0.69 -6.34 -2.14
N LEU A 51 1.35 -7.03 -1.20
CA LEU A 51 1.64 -6.49 0.14
C LEU A 51 2.78 -5.46 0.17
N ARG A 52 3.50 -5.32 -0.95
CA ARG A 52 4.65 -4.45 -1.14
C ARG A 52 4.81 -4.17 -2.63
N ASN A 53 5.46 -3.06 -2.96
CA ASN A 53 5.81 -2.76 -4.33
C ASN A 53 6.71 -3.84 -4.96
N GLU A 54 6.30 -4.30 -6.13
CA GLU A 54 7.07 -5.20 -6.99
C GLU A 54 7.71 -4.40 -8.11
N PHE A 55 9.00 -4.63 -8.36
CA PHE A 55 9.75 -3.81 -9.31
C PHE A 55 9.99 -4.65 -10.55
N VAL A 56 9.58 -4.13 -11.70
CA VAL A 56 9.53 -4.88 -12.95
C VAL A 56 10.69 -4.50 -13.85
N GLY A 57 11.38 -5.50 -14.40
CA GLY A 57 12.48 -5.32 -15.35
C GLY A 57 13.58 -4.40 -14.81
N GLU A 58 13.94 -3.40 -15.62
CA GLU A 58 14.98 -2.41 -15.29
C GLU A 58 14.72 -1.63 -13.98
N ALA A 59 13.47 -1.52 -13.53
CA ALA A 59 13.15 -0.87 -12.25
C ALA A 59 13.75 -1.62 -11.05
N TYR A 60 13.98 -2.93 -11.17
CA TYR A 60 14.59 -3.73 -10.11
C TYR A 60 16.06 -3.32 -9.85
N ALA A 61 16.83 -3.06 -10.91
CA ALA A 61 18.22 -2.62 -10.80
C ALA A 61 18.30 -1.26 -10.07
N LYS A 62 17.44 -0.30 -10.47
CA LYS A 62 17.36 1.02 -9.82
C LYS A 62 17.00 0.94 -8.33
N LYS A 63 16.14 0.00 -7.94
CA LYS A 63 15.83 -0.25 -6.52
C LYS A 63 17.06 -0.68 -5.72
N ALA A 64 17.92 -1.53 -6.30
CA ALA A 64 19.12 -2.01 -5.63
C ALA A 64 20.09 -0.85 -5.35
N GLU A 65 20.28 0.05 -6.32
CA GLU A 65 21.11 1.26 -6.17
C GLU A 65 20.56 2.19 -5.08
N LEU A 66 19.25 2.48 -5.10
CA LEU A 66 18.61 3.32 -4.09
C LEU A 66 18.74 2.74 -2.67
N ARG A 67 18.74 1.40 -2.54
CA ARG A 67 18.97 0.75 -1.23
C ARG A 67 20.40 0.94 -0.72
N ILE A 68 21.38 1.01 -1.61
CA ILE A 68 22.77 1.30 -1.22
C ILE A 68 22.85 2.75 -0.72
N GLN A 69 22.29 3.70 -1.47
CA GLN A 69 22.23 5.10 -1.08
C GLN A 69 21.51 5.32 0.26
N ALA A 70 20.39 4.64 0.49
CA ALA A 70 19.65 4.72 1.75
C ALA A 70 20.44 4.17 2.96
N LYS A 71 21.44 3.31 2.74
CA LYS A 71 22.32 2.81 3.81
C LYS A 71 23.49 3.75 4.11
N THR A 72 23.96 4.48 3.11
CA THR A 72 25.14 5.34 3.22
C THR A 72 24.79 6.82 3.42
N GLY A 73 23.54 7.21 3.16
CA GLY A 73 23.05 8.58 3.33
C GLY A 73 22.73 8.94 4.78
N GLU A 74 22.84 10.22 5.10
CA GLU A 74 22.40 10.75 6.39
C GLU A 74 20.88 10.60 6.55
N THR A 75 20.45 10.09 7.69
CA THR A 75 19.02 9.97 8.01
C THR A 75 18.66 10.86 9.19
N THR A 76 17.62 11.66 9.04
CA THR A 76 17.11 12.53 10.10
C THR A 76 16.66 11.71 11.32
N ARG A 77 17.19 12.07 12.48
CA ARG A 77 16.78 11.51 13.78
C ARG A 77 15.68 12.39 14.37
N CYS A 78 14.63 11.77 14.92
CA CYS A 78 13.64 12.51 15.67
C CYS A 78 14.19 12.84 17.07
N THR A 79 13.74 13.95 17.64
CA THR A 79 14.11 14.40 18.99
C THR A 79 12.97 14.23 20.01
N CYS A 80 12.00 13.36 19.73
CA CYS A 80 10.88 13.11 20.64
C CYS A 80 11.37 12.55 21.98
N ASP A 81 10.73 13.02 23.06
CA ASP A 81 11.03 12.62 24.44
C ASP A 81 11.04 11.09 24.63
N PRO A 82 12.19 10.48 24.97
CA PRO A 82 12.32 9.04 25.17
C PRO A 82 11.76 8.55 26.51
N PHE A 83 11.45 9.45 27.45
CA PHE A 83 10.90 9.08 28.75
C PHE A 83 9.41 8.73 28.66
N LYS A 84 8.68 9.27 27.68
CA LYS A 84 7.28 8.88 27.41
C LYS A 84 7.16 7.41 26.98
N ASP A 85 6.09 6.74 27.39
CA ASP A 85 5.79 5.38 26.92
C ASP A 85 5.27 5.36 25.48
N VAL A 86 4.65 6.46 25.05
CA VAL A 86 4.09 6.65 23.72
C VAL A 86 4.54 7.98 23.13
N GLY A 87 4.97 7.99 21.87
CA GLY A 87 5.39 9.22 21.19
C GLY A 87 5.42 9.10 19.67
N CYS A 88 5.91 10.15 19.03
CA CYS A 88 5.87 10.32 17.57
C CYS A 88 4.45 10.20 17.00
N GLY A 89 3.43 10.65 17.73
CA GLY A 89 2.03 10.71 17.29
C GLY A 89 1.76 11.90 16.35
N PRO A 90 0.54 12.04 15.81
CA PRO A 90 0.15 13.21 15.00
C PRO A 90 0.43 14.54 15.72
N GLU A 91 0.09 14.63 17.01
CA GLU A 91 0.22 15.85 17.82
C GLU A 91 1.56 15.96 18.58
N SER A 92 2.59 15.20 18.20
CA SER A 92 3.82 15.10 19.00
C SER A 92 4.97 16.00 18.54
N ASN A 93 4.74 16.92 17.59
CA ASN A 93 5.76 17.74 16.92
C ASN A 93 7.04 16.94 16.60
N CYS A 94 6.85 15.76 16.02
CA CYS A 94 7.95 14.86 15.73
C CYS A 94 8.65 15.34 14.46
N PRO A 95 9.95 15.69 14.49
CA PRO A 95 10.63 16.23 13.31
C PRO A 95 10.55 15.28 12.11
N ASN A 96 10.71 13.97 12.34
CA ASN A 96 10.58 12.98 11.28
C ASN A 96 9.15 12.93 10.72
N ARG A 97 8.12 13.14 11.54
CA ARG A 97 6.73 13.19 11.04
C ARG A 97 6.49 14.44 10.19
N GLU A 98 6.99 15.59 10.61
CA GLU A 98 6.89 16.84 9.86
C GLU A 98 7.60 16.74 8.50
N LEU A 99 8.73 16.05 8.45
CA LEU A 99 9.50 15.77 7.23
C LEU A 99 9.00 14.54 6.46
N GLN A 100 7.87 13.94 6.85
CA GLN A 100 7.29 12.76 6.20
C GLN A 100 8.22 11.53 6.14
N ILE A 101 9.13 11.39 7.11
CA ILE A 101 10.06 10.27 7.29
C ILE A 101 9.54 9.34 8.39
N GLU A 102 9.54 8.02 8.17
CA GLU A 102 9.22 7.07 9.23
C GLU A 102 10.33 6.97 10.28
N CYS A 103 9.94 6.90 11.54
CA CYS A 103 10.85 6.54 12.61
C CYS A 103 11.27 5.07 12.48
N THR A 104 12.53 4.80 12.77
CA THR A 104 13.12 3.46 12.84
C THR A 104 13.86 3.27 14.17
N LYS A 105 14.36 2.07 14.45
CA LYS A 105 15.24 1.82 15.60
C LYS A 105 16.55 2.62 15.58
N HIS A 106 16.95 3.12 14.40
CA HIS A 106 18.16 3.93 14.22
C HIS A 106 17.90 5.43 14.31
N THR A 107 16.65 5.87 14.11
CA THR A 107 16.28 7.28 14.03
C THR A 107 15.36 7.75 15.15
N CYS A 108 14.95 6.86 16.05
CA CYS A 108 14.01 7.15 17.13
C CYS A 108 14.35 6.36 18.39
N GLU A 109 14.61 7.08 19.48
CA GLU A 109 14.95 6.51 20.79
C GLU A 109 13.82 5.64 21.37
N LEU A 110 12.55 6.05 21.20
CA LEU A 110 11.41 5.23 21.62
C LEU A 110 11.44 3.84 20.95
N GLN A 111 11.77 3.76 19.65
CA GLN A 111 11.88 2.46 18.99
C GLN A 111 13.11 1.67 19.42
N ARG A 112 14.25 2.34 19.63
CA ARG A 112 15.49 1.71 20.12
C ARG A 112 15.27 1.07 21.49
N LEU A 113 14.52 1.74 22.36
CA LEU A 113 14.13 1.28 23.70
C LEU A 113 12.89 0.37 23.71
N LYS A 114 12.38 -0.06 22.55
CA LYS A 114 11.18 -0.90 22.40
C LYS A 114 9.90 -0.30 23.02
N LYS A 115 9.82 1.03 23.17
CA LYS A 115 8.62 1.79 23.55
C LYS A 115 7.72 2.09 22.33
N LYS A 116 6.52 2.66 22.58
CA LYS A 116 5.49 2.83 21.54
C LYS A 116 5.69 4.11 20.71
N CYS A 117 6.43 3.98 19.61
CA CYS A 117 6.44 4.99 18.55
C CYS A 117 5.26 4.82 17.59
N LEU A 118 4.50 5.90 17.33
CA LEU A 118 3.35 5.94 16.41
C LEU A 118 3.70 6.36 14.97
N ASN A 119 4.96 6.71 14.69
CA ASN A 119 5.45 7.07 13.36
C ASN A 119 6.18 5.92 12.64
N ASN A 120 5.50 4.78 12.47
CA ASN A 120 6.04 3.57 11.81
C ASN A 120 4.93 2.73 11.14
N ARG A 121 3.86 3.39 10.69
CA ARG A 121 2.62 2.77 10.20
C ARG A 121 2.78 2.12 8.83
N LEU A 122 3.61 2.67 7.93
CA LEU A 122 3.90 2.09 6.61
C LEU A 122 4.68 0.79 6.79
N ARG A 123 5.85 0.83 7.46
CA ARG A 123 6.66 -0.37 7.68
C ARG A 123 5.95 -1.47 8.48
N LYS A 124 5.05 -1.09 9.40
CA LYS A 124 4.22 -2.05 10.16
C LYS A 124 2.91 -2.44 9.46
N ARG A 125 2.63 -1.90 8.27
CA ARG A 125 1.39 -2.13 7.51
C ARG A 125 0.11 -1.96 8.33
N LYS A 126 0.09 -0.94 9.20
CA LYS A 126 -1.07 -0.64 10.05
C LYS A 126 -2.11 0.12 9.26
N TYR A 127 -2.88 -0.61 8.45
CA TYR A 127 -3.87 -0.04 7.54
C TYR A 127 -5.24 0.10 8.20
N ASN A 128 -5.94 1.18 7.84
CA ASN A 128 -7.32 1.46 8.20
C ASN A 128 -8.21 1.21 6.98
N LEU A 129 -8.26 -0.05 6.53
CA LEU A 129 -9.06 -0.45 5.37
C LEU A 129 -10.56 -0.37 5.62
N GLY A 130 -11.32 -0.49 4.53
CA GLY A 130 -12.76 -0.31 4.47
C GLY A 130 -13.48 -1.54 3.92
N GLU A 131 -14.45 -1.33 3.06
CA GLU A 131 -15.20 -2.37 2.36
C GLU A 131 -15.30 -2.05 0.88
N LEU A 132 -15.30 -3.09 0.04
CA LEU A 132 -15.54 -2.90 -1.39
C LEU A 132 -17.04 -2.95 -1.69
N ARG A 133 -17.54 -1.95 -2.41
CA ARG A 133 -18.94 -1.87 -2.84
C ARG A 133 -19.04 -1.28 -4.24
N MET A 134 -20.16 -1.56 -4.91
CA MET A 134 -20.51 -0.90 -6.16
C MET A 134 -20.71 0.60 -5.93
N SER A 135 -20.13 1.41 -6.82
CA SER A 135 -20.13 2.88 -6.81
C SER A 135 -20.69 3.41 -8.14
N GLY A 136 -21.85 2.85 -8.55
CA GLY A 136 -22.53 3.20 -9.79
C GLY A 136 -21.61 3.13 -11.02
N LYS A 137 -21.60 4.20 -11.83
CA LYS A 137 -20.79 4.29 -13.06
C LYS A 137 -19.27 4.27 -12.84
N LYS A 138 -18.80 4.49 -11.59
CA LYS A 138 -17.36 4.47 -11.25
C LYS A 138 -16.83 3.05 -11.00
N GLY A 139 -17.70 2.03 -11.06
CA GLY A 139 -17.33 0.64 -10.79
C GLY A 139 -17.27 0.36 -9.30
N ILE A 140 -16.27 -0.42 -8.86
CA ILE A 140 -16.13 -0.84 -7.46
C ILE A 140 -15.25 0.17 -6.71
N GLY A 141 -15.75 0.68 -5.60
CA GLY A 141 -15.05 1.60 -4.71
C GLY A 141 -14.79 0.99 -3.34
N MET A 142 -13.79 1.53 -2.64
CA MET A 142 -13.52 1.22 -1.23
C MET A 142 -14.14 2.29 -0.34
N PHE A 143 -14.91 1.87 0.67
CA PHE A 143 -15.65 2.74 1.59
C PHE A 143 -15.18 2.50 3.02
N SER A 144 -14.96 3.54 3.82
CA SER A 144 -14.59 3.35 5.22
C SER A 144 -15.74 2.77 6.03
N LEU A 145 -15.45 1.76 6.86
CA LEU A 145 -16.42 1.15 7.78
C LEU A 145 -16.79 2.06 8.96
N ASN A 146 -15.95 3.05 9.26
CA ASN A 146 -16.17 4.01 10.36
C ASN A 146 -15.61 5.40 10.02
N LYS A 147 -16.07 6.42 10.75
CA LYS A 147 -15.48 7.77 10.66
C LYS A 147 -14.03 7.73 11.10
N LYS A 148 -13.14 8.34 10.32
CA LYS A 148 -11.70 8.46 10.64
C LYS A 148 -11.37 9.91 10.99
N PRO A 149 -10.61 10.18 12.06
CA PRO A 149 -10.08 11.52 12.32
C PRO A 149 -9.25 12.04 11.15
N ALA A 150 -9.21 13.36 10.95
CA ALA A 150 -8.33 13.98 9.96
C ALA A 150 -6.86 13.59 10.23
N GLY A 151 -6.07 13.41 9.16
CA GLY A 151 -4.67 12.97 9.27
C GLY A 151 -4.49 11.48 9.61
N THR A 152 -5.56 10.68 9.65
CA THR A 152 -5.46 9.23 9.81
C THR A 152 -4.80 8.59 8.58
N PHE A 153 -3.80 7.75 8.82
CA PHE A 153 -3.19 6.94 7.77
C PHE A 153 -4.15 5.81 7.35
N ILE A 154 -4.47 5.74 6.05
CA ILE A 154 -5.44 4.79 5.50
C ILE A 154 -4.75 3.52 5.02
N VAL A 155 -4.01 3.59 3.91
CA VAL A 155 -3.34 2.44 3.29
C VAL A 155 -2.18 2.92 2.45
N GLU A 156 -1.17 2.07 2.22
CA GLU A 156 -0.15 2.28 1.22
C GLU A 156 -0.69 1.93 -0.18
N TYR A 157 -0.38 2.75 -1.19
CA TYR A 157 -0.62 2.38 -2.58
C TYR A 157 0.49 1.42 -3.03
N CYS A 158 0.18 0.12 -3.06
CA CYS A 158 1.09 -0.91 -3.53
C CYS A 158 0.77 -1.30 -4.98
N GLY A 159 1.81 -1.50 -5.79
CA GLY A 159 1.66 -1.96 -7.16
C GLY A 159 2.99 -2.36 -7.78
N GLU A 160 2.96 -2.58 -9.08
CA GLU A 160 4.17 -2.70 -9.87
C GLU A 160 4.82 -1.32 -10.07
N VAL A 161 6.10 -1.23 -9.80
CA VAL A 161 6.96 -0.10 -10.11
C VAL A 161 7.67 -0.41 -11.42
N VAL A 162 7.33 0.35 -12.44
CA VAL A 162 7.84 0.20 -13.81
C VAL A 162 8.68 1.42 -14.20
N THR A 163 9.56 1.26 -15.18
CA THR A 163 10.24 2.41 -15.80
C THR A 163 9.26 3.20 -16.68
N GLN A 164 9.62 4.43 -17.02
CA GLN A 164 8.82 5.24 -17.95
C GLN A 164 8.65 4.53 -19.30
N LYS A 165 9.71 3.90 -19.82
CA LYS A 165 9.68 3.10 -21.05
C LYS A 165 8.67 1.96 -20.95
N GLU A 166 8.71 1.17 -19.88
CA GLU A 166 7.75 0.07 -19.69
C GLU A 166 6.31 0.58 -19.50
N CYS A 167 6.12 1.73 -18.87
CA CYS A 167 4.82 2.39 -18.76
C CYS A 167 4.26 2.77 -20.15
N MET A 168 5.06 3.42 -21.00
CA MET A 168 4.66 3.81 -22.36
C MET A 168 4.32 2.59 -23.23
N ARG A 169 5.12 1.51 -23.13
CA ARG A 169 4.85 0.23 -23.77
C ARG A 169 3.50 -0.36 -23.37
N ARG A 170 3.18 -0.38 -22.07
CA ARG A 170 1.91 -0.90 -21.53
C ARG A 170 0.70 -0.04 -21.92
N LEU A 171 0.90 1.28 -22.03
CA LEU A 171 -0.12 2.22 -22.49
C LEU A 171 -0.31 2.20 -24.02
N GLY A 172 0.60 1.54 -24.75
CA GLY A 172 0.57 1.48 -26.21
C GLY A 172 1.05 2.74 -26.90
N TYR A 173 1.81 3.60 -26.21
CA TYR A 173 2.32 4.87 -26.74
C TYR A 173 3.65 4.74 -27.50
N ASP A 174 4.26 3.56 -27.53
CA ASP A 174 5.54 3.30 -28.23
C ASP A 174 5.43 3.34 -29.79
N TYR A 175 4.25 3.66 -30.36
CA TYR A 175 3.98 3.61 -31.81
C TYR A 175 3.65 4.97 -32.47
N ILE A 176 3.99 6.11 -31.85
CA ILE A 176 3.85 7.42 -32.51
C ILE A 176 5.26 7.95 -32.82
N GLY A 177 5.84 7.40 -33.89
CA GLY A 177 7.08 7.86 -34.52
C GLY A 177 6.92 7.84 -36.02
#